data_AF-A0A1G9EPF0-F1
#
_entry.id   AF-A0A1G9EPF0-F1
#
_cell.length_a   1.000
_cell.length_b   1.000
_cell.length_c   1.000
_cell.angle_alpha   90.00
_cell.angle_beta   90.00
_cell.angle_gamma   90.00
#
_symmetry.space_group_name_H-M   'P 1'
#
loop_
_entity.id
_entity.type
_entity.pdbx_description
1 polymer ?
#
loop_
_entity_poly.entity_id
_entity_poly.type
_entity_poly.pdbx_seq_one_letter_code
_entity_poly.pdbx_strand_id
1 'polypeptide(L)'
;MNFIPSKPLSDLAKAPLKIYLACPYTHPDPEVRTSRYEAVNIAAAKIIVAGHIVYSPISHSHGITNTGLPMDWTFWKRIDQEFIRWADQVWILKLEGWEQSHGIGAELELAANELKVVRFVSPEHCNVSSF
;
A
#
# COMPACT_ATOMS: atom_id res chain seq x y z
N MET A 1 -29.36 -28.73 26.43
CA MET A 1 -29.56 -28.48 25.00
C MET A 1 -28.47 -27.51 24.56
N ASN A 2 -27.42 -28.02 23.92
CA ASN A 2 -26.32 -27.20 23.43
C ASN A 2 -26.67 -26.70 22.04
N PHE A 3 -26.96 -25.42 21.92
CA PHE A 3 -27.07 -24.77 20.62
C PHE A 3 -25.65 -24.45 20.16
N ILE A 4 -25.07 -25.33 19.35
CA ILE A 4 -23.90 -25.00 18.54
C ILE A 4 -24.46 -24.41 17.25
N PRO A 5 -24.35 -23.10 17.00
CA PRO A 5 -24.65 -22.60 15.67
C PRO A 5 -23.53 -23.09 14.74
N SER A 6 -23.80 -24.17 14.01
CA SER A 6 -23.00 -24.61 12.88
C SER A 6 -23.20 -23.61 11.74
N LYS A 7 -22.45 -22.51 11.76
CA LYS A 7 -22.27 -21.71 10.56
C LYS A 7 -21.35 -22.51 9.62
N PRO A 8 -21.68 -22.71 8.34
CA PRO A 8 -20.77 -23.36 7.41
C PRO A 8 -19.45 -22.58 7.38
N LEU A 9 -18.34 -23.31 7.43
CA LEU A 9 -16.97 -22.77 7.48
C LEU A 9 -16.61 -21.88 6.27
N SER A 10 -17.50 -21.82 5.26
CA SER A 10 -17.38 -21.02 4.03
C SER A 10 -17.71 -19.54 4.18
N ASP A 11 -18.35 -19.12 5.28
CA ASP A 11 -18.76 -17.72 5.51
C ASP A 11 -17.94 -16.99 6.58
N LEU A 12 -16.81 -17.57 7.00
CA LEU A 12 -15.77 -16.81 7.70
C LEU A 12 -15.04 -15.97 6.66
N ALA A 13 -15.66 -14.88 6.23
CA ALA A 13 -14.96 -13.82 5.50
C ALA A 13 -13.66 -13.54 6.26
N LYS A 14 -12.51 -13.81 5.62
CA LYS A 14 -11.21 -13.53 6.24
C LYS A 14 -11.23 -12.08 6.72
N ALA A 15 -10.77 -11.86 7.96
CA ALA A 15 -10.68 -10.52 8.53
C ALA A 15 -9.98 -9.57 7.54
N PRO A 16 -10.39 -8.29 7.49
CA PRO A 16 -9.82 -7.34 6.55
C PRO A 16 -8.30 -7.23 6.76
N LEU A 17 -7.53 -7.42 5.69
CA LEU A 17 -6.08 -7.23 5.71
C LEU A 17 -5.76 -5.73 5.87
N LYS A 18 -4.70 -5.44 6.64
CA LYS A 18 -4.04 -4.14 6.67
C LYS A 18 -2.92 -4.15 5.63
N ILE A 19 -2.99 -3.24 4.67
CA ILE A 19 -2.10 -3.21 3.50
C ILE A 19 -1.36 -1.87 3.47
N TYR A 20 -0.04 -1.94 3.37
CA TYR A 20 0.81 -0.81 3.01
C TYR A 20 1.01 -0.80 1.49
N LEU A 21 0.50 0.20 0.78
CA LEU A 21 0.53 0.28 -0.68
C LEU A 21 1.55 1.33 -1.16
N ALA A 22 2.75 0.86 -1.52
CA ALA A 22 3.81 1.70 -2.07
C ALA A 22 3.77 1.79 -3.60
N CYS A 23 4.26 2.90 -4.12
CA CYS A 23 4.54 3.12 -5.54
C CYS A 23 5.72 4.10 -5.67
N PRO A 24 6.43 4.14 -6.81
CA PRO A 24 7.45 5.17 -7.02
C PRO A 24 6.77 6.54 -7.04
N TYR A 25 7.46 7.56 -6.50
CA TYR A 25 6.95 8.93 -6.48
C TYR A 25 7.89 9.90 -7.19
N THR A 26 9.13 10.02 -6.71
CA THR A 26 10.11 11.01 -7.18
C THR A 26 10.32 10.96 -8.68
N HIS A 27 10.14 12.12 -9.32
CA HIS A 27 10.39 12.35 -10.74
C HIS A 27 10.58 13.87 -10.95
N PRO A 28 11.45 14.34 -11.86
CA PRO A 28 11.61 15.78 -12.14
C PRO A 28 10.32 16.40 -12.70
N ASP A 29 9.64 15.69 -13.60
CA ASP A 29 8.37 16.13 -14.19
C ASP A 29 7.20 16.05 -13.17
N PRO A 30 6.54 17.19 -12.85
CA PRO A 30 5.36 17.21 -11.98
C PRO A 30 4.19 16.38 -12.52
N GLU A 31 3.98 16.31 -13.83
CA GLU A 31 2.86 15.56 -14.43
C GLU A 31 3.01 14.06 -14.15
N VAL A 32 4.24 13.54 -14.21
CA VAL A 32 4.54 12.16 -13.83
C VAL A 32 4.25 11.90 -12.34
N ARG A 33 4.54 12.87 -11.46
CA ARG A 33 4.22 12.74 -10.03
C ARG A 33 2.72 12.74 -9.78
N THR A 34 1.97 13.60 -10.47
CA THR A 34 0.49 13.64 -10.42
C THR A 34 -0.10 12.33 -10.93
N SER A 35 0.34 11.85 -12.09
CA SER A 35 -0.11 10.58 -12.67
C SER A 35 0.12 9.39 -11.73
N ARG A 36 1.30 9.31 -11.08
CA ARG A 36 1.60 8.29 -10.07
C ARG A 36 0.70 8.38 -8.85
N TYR A 37 0.45 9.60 -8.36
CA TYR A 37 -0.47 9.86 -7.25
C TYR A 37 -1.91 9.43 -7.58
N GLU A 38 -2.40 9.74 -8.77
CA GLU A 38 -3.72 9.30 -9.22
C GLU A 38 -3.81 7.78 -9.36
N ALA A 39 -2.79 7.16 -9.95
CA ALA A 39 -2.74 5.70 -10.12
C ALA A 39 -2.78 4.96 -8.79
N VAL A 40 -2.02 5.41 -7.78
CA VAL A 40 -2.03 4.79 -6.46
C VAL A 40 -3.33 5.04 -5.70
N ASN A 41 -3.98 6.20 -5.89
CA ASN A 41 -5.31 6.46 -5.33
C ASN A 41 -6.37 5.51 -5.90
N ILE A 42 -6.32 5.25 -7.21
CA ILE A 42 -7.23 4.29 -7.87
C ILE A 42 -7.00 2.87 -7.32
N ALA A 43 -5.74 2.46 -7.17
CA ALA A 43 -5.40 1.17 -6.58
C ALA A 43 -5.87 1.07 -5.12
N ALA A 44 -5.65 2.09 -4.31
CA ALA A 44 -6.14 2.15 -2.93
C ALA A 44 -7.67 2.05 -2.87
N ALA A 45 -8.39 2.74 -3.75
CA ALA A 45 -9.85 2.65 -3.84
C ALA A 45 -10.32 1.22 -4.13
N LYS A 46 -9.65 0.49 -5.03
CA LYS A 46 -9.97 -0.93 -5.31
C LYS A 46 -9.77 -1.81 -4.07
N ILE A 47 -8.71 -1.59 -3.31
CA ILE A 47 -8.43 -2.32 -2.06
C ILE A 47 -9.49 -2.03 -1.00
N ILE A 48 -9.93 -0.77 -0.87
CA ILE A 48 -11.00 -0.36 0.04
C ILE A 48 -12.34 -1.03 -0.34
N VAL A 49 -12.70 -1.02 -1.63
CA VAL A 49 -13.91 -1.66 -2.15
C VAL A 49 -13.89 -3.18 -1.92
N ALA A 50 -12.71 -3.80 -1.97
CA ALA A 50 -12.53 -5.22 -1.64
C ALA A 50 -12.65 -5.51 -0.12
N GLY A 51 -12.89 -4.50 0.71
CA GLY A 51 -13.12 -4.65 2.15
C GLY A 51 -11.83 -4.72 2.97
N HIS A 52 -10.69 -4.26 2.44
CA HIS A 52 -9.43 -4.20 3.17
C HIS A 52 -9.11 -2.79 3.66
N ILE A 53 -8.18 -2.70 4.62
CA ILE A 53 -7.69 -1.44 5.16
C ILE A 53 -6.36 -1.13 4.48
N VAL A 54 -6.23 0.06 3.90
CA VAL A 54 -5.03 0.45 3.16
C VAL A 54 -4.44 1.75 3.68
N TYR A 55 -3.12 1.79 3.83
CA TYR A 55 -2.34 3.01 3.92
C TYR A 55 -1.50 3.14 2.66
N SER A 56 -1.59 4.28 1.98
CA SER A 56 -0.69 4.61 0.87
C SER A 56 0.11 5.87 1.23
N PRO A 57 1.45 5.77 1.34
CA PRO A 57 2.29 6.89 1.72
C PRO A 57 2.18 8.04 0.72
N ILE A 58 1.99 7.73 -0.57
CA ILE A 58 1.89 8.76 -1.61
C ILE A 58 0.51 9.42 -1.61
N SER A 59 -0.57 8.66 -1.39
CA SER A 59 -1.89 9.25 -1.16
C SER A 59 -1.89 10.19 0.05
N HIS A 60 -1.16 9.84 1.11
CA HIS A 60 -1.05 10.62 2.33
C HIS A 60 -0.18 11.86 2.17
N SER A 61 1.05 11.69 1.65
CA SER A 61 2.07 12.75 1.64
C SER A 61 1.91 13.75 0.50
N HIS A 62 1.40 13.36 -0.68
CA HIS A 62 1.38 14.24 -1.87
C HIS A 62 0.64 15.56 -1.63
N GLY A 63 -0.51 15.53 -0.96
CA GLY A 63 -1.25 16.75 -0.62
C GLY A 63 -0.60 17.54 0.52
N ILE A 64 0.02 16.83 1.48
CA ILE A 64 0.62 17.43 2.66
C ILE A 64 1.91 18.19 2.30
N THR A 65 2.71 17.68 1.36
CA THR A 65 3.93 18.38 0.89
C THR A 65 3.60 19.76 0.29
N ASN A 66 2.43 19.93 -0.32
CA ASN A 66 1.97 21.21 -0.85
C ASN A 66 1.71 22.27 0.24
N THR A 67 1.72 21.90 1.52
CA THR A 67 1.62 22.85 2.65
C THR A 67 2.96 23.47 3.06
N GLY A 68 4.06 23.10 2.36
CA GLY A 68 5.42 23.58 2.64
C GLY A 68 6.32 22.54 3.32
N LEU A 69 5.88 21.29 3.44
CA LEU A 69 6.70 20.21 3.97
C LEU A 69 7.65 19.62 2.92
N PRO A 70 8.82 19.09 3.32
CA PRO A 70 9.78 18.52 2.40
C PRO A 70 9.20 17.35 1.58
N MET A 71 9.55 17.28 0.30
CA MET A 71 9.29 16.09 -0.53
C MET A 71 10.31 14.97 -0.32
N ASP A 72 11.31 15.19 0.54
CA ASP A 72 12.43 14.28 0.73
C ASP A 72 12.00 12.99 1.45
N TRP A 73 12.43 11.85 0.92
CA TRP A 73 12.12 10.54 1.49
C TRP A 73 12.61 10.41 2.94
N THR A 74 13.74 11.00 3.33
CA THR A 74 14.27 10.90 4.69
C THR A 74 13.31 11.47 5.73
N PHE A 75 12.57 12.52 5.36
CA PHE A 75 11.54 13.12 6.21
C PHE A 75 10.36 12.17 6.44
N TRP A 76 9.87 11.53 5.37
CA TRP A 76 8.69 10.65 5.40
C TRP A 76 9.00 9.23 5.88
N LYS A 77 10.25 8.78 5.73
CA LYS A 77 10.72 7.43 6.04
C LYS A 77 10.22 6.94 7.39
N ARG A 78 10.32 7.76 8.44
CA ARG A 78 9.90 7.34 9.79
C ARG A 78 8.41 6.98 9.82
N ILE A 79 7.56 7.77 9.19
CA ILE A 79 6.12 7.55 9.13
C ILE A 79 5.84 6.25 8.35
N ASP A 80 6.46 6.12 7.18
CA ASP A 80 6.34 4.95 6.31
C ASP A 80 6.72 3.65 7.04
N GLN A 81 7.81 3.67 7.79
CA GLN A 81 8.27 2.52 8.57
C GLN A 81 7.26 2.08 9.63
N GLU A 82 6.60 3.00 10.33
CA GLU A 82 5.58 2.64 11.32
C GLU A 82 4.34 2.00 10.66
N PHE A 83 3.93 2.51 9.50
CA PHE A 83 2.82 1.91 8.76
C PHE A 83 3.17 0.56 8.14
N ILE A 84 4.42 0.33 7.73
CA ILE A 84 4.90 -0.99 7.30
C ILE A 84 4.81 -1.99 8.47
N ARG A 85 5.23 -1.60 9.69
CA ARG A 85 5.13 -2.45 10.88
C ARG A 85 3.67 -2.78 11.23
N TRP A 86 2.78 -1.81 11.09
CA TRP A 86 1.34 -1.98 11.34
C TRP A 86 0.65 -2.91 10.32
N ALA A 87 1.10 -2.89 9.06
CA ALA A 87 0.49 -3.65 7.98
C ALA A 87 0.70 -5.17 8.13
N ASP A 88 -0.26 -5.94 7.64
CA ASP A 88 -0.14 -7.39 7.49
C ASP A 88 0.62 -7.75 6.20
N GLN A 89 0.48 -6.91 5.16
CA GLN A 89 1.16 -7.06 3.88
C GLN A 89 1.69 -5.73 3.34
N VAL A 90 2.79 -5.82 2.59
CA VAL A 90 3.37 -4.71 1.83
C VAL A 90 3.12 -4.95 0.35
N TRP A 91 2.42 -4.04 -0.30
CA TRP A 91 2.05 -4.14 -1.70
C TRP A 91 2.79 -3.07 -2.48
N ILE A 92 3.46 -3.48 -3.55
CA ILE A 92 4.17 -2.60 -4.48
C ILE A 92 3.36 -2.49 -5.76
N LEU A 93 2.82 -1.30 -6.01
CA LEU A 93 2.21 -0.95 -7.29
C LEU A 93 3.32 -0.68 -8.31
N LYS A 94 3.44 -1.60 -9.27
CA LYS A 94 4.46 -1.56 -10.32
C LYS A 94 4.15 -0.50 -11.37
N LEU A 95 4.43 0.76 -11.05
CA LEU A 95 4.47 1.86 -12.01
C LEU A 95 5.87 1.95 -12.64
N GLU A 96 5.99 2.61 -13.79
CA GLU A 96 7.30 2.81 -14.44
C GLU A 96 8.32 3.42 -13.47
N GLY A 97 9.52 2.83 -13.43
CA GLY A 97 10.60 3.25 -12.54
C GLY A 97 10.56 2.67 -11.12
N TRP A 98 9.65 1.74 -10.81
CA TRP A 98 9.54 1.15 -9.47
C TRP A 98 10.81 0.39 -9.04
N GLU A 99 11.47 -0.30 -9.96
CA GLU A 99 12.67 -1.11 -9.68
C GLU A 99 13.88 -0.26 -9.26
N GLN A 100 13.93 0.99 -9.73
CA GLN A 100 15.01 1.94 -9.45
C GLN A 100 14.68 2.85 -8.25
N SER A 101 13.51 2.66 -7.62
CA SER A 101 13.06 3.50 -6.51
C SER A 101 13.81 3.15 -5.23
N HIS A 102 14.63 4.09 -4.76
CA HIS A 102 15.36 3.97 -3.49
C HIS A 102 14.39 3.80 -2.31
N GLY A 103 13.26 4.52 -2.32
CA GLY A 103 12.23 4.40 -1.29
C GLY A 103 11.68 2.97 -1.22
N ILE A 104 11.29 2.41 -2.37
CA ILE A 104 10.77 1.03 -2.44
C ILE A 104 11.83 0.03 -1.98
N GLY A 105 13.09 0.21 -2.37
CA GLY A 105 14.18 -0.65 -1.89
C GLY A 105 14.26 -0.70 -0.36
N ALA A 106 14.20 0.46 0.30
CA ALA A 106 14.23 0.53 1.76
C ALA A 106 12.95 -0.01 2.43
N GLU A 107 11.79 0.16 1.80
CA GLU A 107 10.52 -0.41 2.26
C GLU A 107 10.54 -1.94 2.17
N LEU A 108 11.09 -2.50 1.08
CA LEU A 108 11.26 -3.94 0.89
C LEU A 108 12.24 -4.55 1.88
N GLU A 109 13.35 -3.86 2.17
CA GLU A 109 14.30 -4.28 3.20
C GLU A 109 13.63 -4.34 4.58
N LEU A 110 12.87 -3.30 4.96
CA LEU A 110 12.12 -3.33 6.22
C LEU A 110 11.05 -4.43 6.22
N ALA A 111 10.32 -4.60 5.13
CA ALA A 111 9.31 -5.66 5.01
C ALA A 111 9.93 -7.04 5.23
N ALA A 112 11.11 -7.30 4.68
CA ALA A 112 11.84 -8.54 4.88
C ALA A 112 12.27 -8.72 6.35
N ASN A 113 12.80 -7.68 6.98
CA ASN A 113 13.21 -7.70 8.39
C ASN A 113 12.03 -7.96 9.35
N GLU A 114 10.84 -7.45 9.01
CA GLU A 114 9.61 -7.60 9.78
C GLU A 114 8.76 -8.82 9.34
N LEU A 115 9.31 -9.69 8.48
CA LEU A 115 8.67 -10.90 7.94
C LEU A 115 7.29 -10.64 7.31
N LYS A 116 7.14 -9.49 6.65
CA LYS A 116 5.91 -9.11 5.97
C LYS A 116 5.76 -9.85 4.65
N VAL A 117 4.52 -10.21 4.31
CA VAL A 117 4.20 -10.71 2.97
C VAL A 117 4.27 -9.55 1.99
N VAL A 118 5.13 -9.68 0.98
CA VAL A 118 5.26 -8.69 -0.11
C VAL A 118 4.48 -9.16 -1.33
N ARG A 119 3.70 -8.26 -1.94
CA ARG A 119 3.02 -8.50 -3.22
C ARG A 119 3.36 -7.42 -4.23
N PHE A 120 3.58 -7.83 -5.47
CA PHE A 120 3.73 -6.92 -6.59
C PHE A 120 2.45 -6.91 -7.40
N VAL A 121 1.80 -5.75 -7.49
CA VAL A 121 0.52 -5.57 -8.18
C VAL A 121 0.69 -4.60 -9.34
N SER A 122 -0.11 -4.75 -10.40
CA SER A 122 -0.18 -3.77 -11.48
C SER A 122 -1.43 -2.89 -11.35
N PRO A 123 -1.45 -1.69 -11.95
CA PRO A 123 -2.63 -0.80 -11.91
C PRO A 123 -3.92 -1.47 -12.39
N GLU A 124 -3.81 -2.31 -13.42
CA GLU A 124 -4.92 -3.07 -13.99
C GLU A 124 -5.32 -4.29 -13.14
N HIS A 125 -4.38 -4.90 -12.40
CA HIS A 125 -4.60 -6.09 -11.57
C HIS A 125 -4.40 -5.85 -10.07
N CYS A 126 -4.93 -4.75 -9.53
CA CYS A 126 -5.02 -4.54 -8.08
C CYS A 126 -6.24 -5.26 -7.46
N ASN A 127 -6.68 -6.36 -8.06
CA ASN A 127 -7.79 -7.17 -7.55
C ASN A 127 -7.24 -8.14 -6.52
N VAL A 128 -7.67 -7.97 -5.27
CA VAL A 128 -7.52 -8.99 -4.25
C VAL A 128 -8.54 -10.04 -4.60
N SER A 129 -8.13 -11.13 -5.24
CA SER A 129 -9.03 -12.20 -5.62
C SER A 129 -9.82 -12.63 -4.37
N SER A 130 -11.13 -12.45 -4.41
CA SER A 130 -12.06 -13.11 -3.49
C SER A 130 -11.82 -14.61 -3.63
N PHE A 131 -11.15 -15.21 -2.66
CA PHE A 131 -11.10 -16.66 -2.47
C PHE A 131 -12.11 -17.04 -1.41
#